data_AF-A0ABC9BVZ0-F1
#
_entry.id   AF-A0ABC9BVZ0-F1
#
_cell.length_a   1.000
_cell.length_b   1.000
_cell.length_c   1.000
_cell.angle_alpha   90.00
_cell.angle_beta   90.00
_cell.angle_gamma   90.00
#
_symmetry.space_group_name_H-M   'P 1'
#
loop_
_entity.id
_entity.type
_entity.pdbx_description
1 polymer ?
#
loop_
_entity_poly.entity_id
_entity_poly.type
_entity_poly.pdbx_seq_one_letter_code
_entity_poly.pdbx_strand_id
1 'polypeptide(L)'
;MKNLTLYRSNVVCYARAELSCTMPNLETLVLRSGEEVVNTPMLPSKFLYLKHLSIHLTSGLSFSPSYDYFSLVSFLDVSPSLETLILDVSQEHMEHESVFGDSSQFRQMTEHRHRCLKSVKISGFSSAKSLVELTCYILNNAVSLECLSLNTVYGFRCSDKGCKGFHPISQGILEEAPRVAMAIRTYIEDKVPSTVKLTVLGPCSECHGRPDGLHNKV
;
A
#
# COMPACT_ATOMS: atom_id res chain seq x y z
N MET A 1 13.01 -14.21 -19.22
CA MET A 1 12.32 -12.91 -19.12
C MET A 1 12.62 -12.34 -17.74
N LYS A 2 13.05 -11.07 -17.63
CA LYS A 2 13.46 -10.45 -16.36
C LYS A 2 12.40 -9.49 -15.77
N ASN A 3 11.52 -8.96 -16.60
CA ASN A 3 10.50 -8.00 -16.20
C ASN A 3 9.14 -8.50 -16.69
N LEU A 4 8.12 -8.42 -15.83
CA LEU A 4 6.76 -8.83 -16.15
C LEU A 4 5.76 -7.81 -15.60
N THR A 5 4.80 -7.45 -16.44
CA THR A 5 3.63 -6.67 -16.03
C THR A 5 2.37 -7.47 -16.34
N LEU A 6 1.51 -7.67 -15.35
CA LEU A 6 0.24 -8.36 -15.50
C LEU A 6 -0.92 -7.44 -15.11
N TYR A 7 -1.98 -7.48 -15.91
CA TYR A 7 -3.23 -6.76 -15.68
C TYR A 7 -4.38 -7.75 -15.76
N ARG A 8 -4.94 -8.13 -14.61
CA ARG A 8 -6.05 -9.10 -14.50
C ARG A 8 -6.70 -9.03 -13.13
N SER A 9 -7.98 -9.38 -13.01
CA SER A 9 -8.58 -9.67 -11.70
C SER A 9 -7.90 -10.88 -11.06
N ASN A 10 -7.78 -10.90 -9.73
CA ASN A 10 -7.11 -11.94 -8.96
C ASN A 10 -5.64 -12.20 -9.40
N VAL A 11 -4.97 -11.21 -9.97
CA VAL A 11 -3.59 -11.37 -10.45
C VAL A 11 -2.62 -11.59 -9.30
N VAL A 12 -2.91 -11.08 -8.11
CA VAL A 12 -2.09 -11.33 -6.92
C VAL A 12 -2.16 -12.81 -6.57
N CYS A 13 -3.36 -13.41 -6.62
CA CYS A 13 -3.55 -14.85 -6.43
C CYS A 13 -2.81 -15.69 -7.49
N TYR A 14 -2.91 -15.32 -8.77
CA TYR A 14 -2.17 -16.00 -9.84
C TYR A 14 -0.65 -15.90 -9.66
N ALA A 15 -0.16 -14.72 -9.28
CA ALA A 15 1.25 -14.49 -9.01
C ALA A 15 1.77 -15.37 -7.87
N ARG A 16 0.96 -15.55 -6.83
CA ARG A 16 1.25 -16.43 -5.71
C ARG A 16 1.27 -17.91 -6.07
N ALA A 17 0.41 -18.32 -7.01
CA ALA A 17 0.18 -19.71 -7.34
C ALA A 17 1.10 -20.25 -8.45
N GLU A 18 1.56 -19.42 -9.38
CA GLU A 18 2.23 -19.97 -10.59
C GLU A 18 3.54 -19.28 -10.97
N LEU A 19 3.70 -18.00 -10.62
CA LEU A 19 4.77 -17.20 -11.22
C LEU A 19 6.17 -17.50 -10.69
N SER A 20 6.31 -17.87 -9.42
CA SER A 20 7.63 -18.18 -8.86
C SER A 20 8.21 -19.48 -9.42
N CYS A 21 7.38 -20.41 -9.89
CA CYS A 21 7.82 -21.63 -10.58
C CYS A 21 8.09 -21.40 -12.08
N THR A 22 7.25 -20.61 -12.74
CA THR A 22 7.34 -20.43 -14.21
C THR A 22 8.39 -19.41 -14.63
N MET A 23 8.70 -18.43 -13.76
CA MET A 23 9.66 -17.37 -14.05
C MET A 23 10.63 -17.16 -12.87
N PRO A 24 11.51 -18.13 -12.57
CA PRO A 24 12.39 -18.07 -11.41
C PRO A 24 13.40 -16.91 -11.46
N ASN A 25 13.78 -16.45 -12.67
CA ASN A 25 14.77 -15.38 -12.90
C ASN A 25 14.15 -13.98 -13.02
N LEU A 26 12.94 -13.78 -12.51
CA LEU A 26 12.25 -12.49 -12.58
C LEU A 26 12.92 -11.50 -11.62
N GLU A 27 13.25 -10.30 -12.12
CA GLU A 27 13.86 -9.20 -11.37
C GLU A 27 12.85 -8.08 -11.06
N THR A 28 11.88 -7.86 -11.95
CA THR A 28 10.80 -6.87 -11.76
C THR A 28 9.43 -7.49 -12.02
N LEU A 29 8.51 -7.30 -11.08
CA LEU A 29 7.12 -7.75 -11.18
C LEU A 29 6.16 -6.57 -10.92
N VAL A 30 5.27 -6.32 -11.87
CA VAL A 30 4.19 -5.35 -11.73
C VAL A 30 2.85 -6.08 -11.83
N LEU A 31 2.07 -6.03 -10.77
CA LEU A 31 0.74 -6.63 -10.67
C LEU A 31 -0.29 -5.51 -10.62
N ARG A 32 -1.28 -5.57 -11.50
CA ARG A 32 -2.41 -4.63 -11.51
C ARG A 32 -3.71 -5.42 -11.44
N SER A 33 -4.44 -5.25 -10.35
CA SER A 33 -5.69 -5.96 -10.10
C SER A 33 -6.85 -5.01 -9.94
N GLY A 34 -7.94 -5.28 -10.66
CA GLY A 34 -9.22 -4.58 -10.51
C GLY A 34 -10.08 -5.12 -9.36
N GLU A 35 -9.94 -6.41 -9.06
CA GLU A 35 -10.71 -7.12 -8.04
C GLU A 35 -9.84 -8.24 -7.47
N GLU A 36 -9.63 -8.25 -6.14
CA GLU A 36 -9.01 -9.35 -5.40
C GLU A 36 -10.01 -9.85 -4.36
N VAL A 37 -10.46 -11.09 -4.51
CA VAL A 37 -11.59 -11.62 -3.72
C VAL A 37 -11.13 -12.62 -2.66
N VAL A 38 -9.90 -13.14 -2.75
CA VAL A 38 -9.43 -14.25 -1.92
C VAL A 38 -7.99 -14.08 -1.46
N ASN A 39 -7.73 -14.37 -0.20
CA ASN A 39 -6.37 -14.56 0.31
C ASN A 39 -5.87 -15.96 -0.10
N THR A 40 -5.25 -16.07 -1.28
CA THR A 40 -4.71 -17.36 -1.74
C THR A 40 -3.35 -17.63 -1.08
N PRO A 41 -3.13 -18.78 -0.43
CA PRO A 41 -1.83 -19.16 0.12
C PRO A 41 -0.78 -19.31 -1.01
N MET A 42 0.45 -18.87 -0.75
CA MET A 42 1.54 -18.99 -1.73
C MET A 42 2.01 -20.43 -1.89
N LEU A 43 2.44 -20.79 -3.11
CA LEU A 43 3.25 -21.97 -3.33
C LEU A 43 4.61 -21.85 -2.59
N PRO A 44 5.26 -22.97 -2.24
CA PRO A 44 6.56 -22.97 -1.54
C PRO A 44 7.74 -22.45 -2.39
N SER A 45 7.49 -22.02 -3.63
CA SER A 45 8.50 -21.54 -4.58
C SER A 45 8.87 -20.06 -4.35
N LYS A 46 10.16 -19.75 -4.48
CA LYS A 46 10.75 -18.45 -4.16
C LYS A 46 11.07 -17.62 -5.40
N PHE A 47 10.84 -16.31 -5.31
CA PHE A 47 11.34 -15.32 -6.25
C PHE A 47 12.76 -14.88 -5.88
N LEU A 48 13.74 -15.75 -6.12
CA LEU A 48 15.12 -15.55 -5.65
C LEU A 48 15.78 -14.27 -6.17
N TYR A 49 15.39 -13.79 -7.36
CA TYR A 49 16.03 -12.66 -8.01
C TYR A 49 15.15 -11.41 -8.10
N LEU A 50 13.94 -11.45 -7.52
CA LEU A 50 13.01 -10.33 -7.62
C LEU A 50 13.51 -9.18 -6.76
N LYS A 51 13.81 -8.04 -7.40
CA LYS A 51 14.31 -6.82 -6.78
C LYS A 51 13.24 -5.75 -6.66
N HIS A 52 12.30 -5.73 -7.60
CA HIS A 52 11.29 -4.68 -7.69
C HIS A 52 9.89 -5.30 -7.79
N LEU A 53 9.03 -4.99 -6.83
CA LEU A 53 7.63 -5.42 -6.81
C LEU A 53 6.73 -4.19 -6.75
N SER A 54 5.82 -4.08 -7.73
CA SER A 54 4.75 -3.08 -7.73
C SER A 54 3.40 -3.78 -7.76
N ILE A 55 2.53 -3.46 -6.82
CA ILE A 55 1.17 -4.00 -6.73
C ILE A 55 0.21 -2.82 -6.75
N HIS A 56 -0.64 -2.76 -7.77
CA HIS A 56 -1.70 -1.77 -7.90
C HIS A 56 -3.03 -2.48 -7.70
N LEU A 57 -3.72 -2.12 -6.62
CA LEU A 57 -5.03 -2.61 -6.25
C LEU A 57 -6.02 -1.50 -6.57
N THR A 58 -6.63 -1.56 -7.74
CA THR A 58 -7.54 -0.53 -8.24
C THR A 58 -8.99 -0.95 -8.03
N SER A 59 -9.70 -0.34 -7.09
CA SER A 59 -11.16 -0.50 -7.02
C SER A 59 -11.83 0.32 -8.12
N GLY A 60 -12.64 -0.31 -8.97
CA GLY A 60 -13.59 0.40 -9.82
C GLY A 60 -14.83 0.83 -9.02
N LEU A 61 -15.52 -0.13 -8.40
CA LEU A 61 -16.77 0.08 -7.66
C LEU A 61 -16.86 -0.68 -6.32
N SER A 62 -16.08 -1.75 -6.10
CA SER A 62 -16.19 -2.59 -4.90
C SER A 62 -14.91 -3.43 -4.69
N PHE A 63 -13.85 -2.84 -4.11
CA PHE A 63 -12.73 -3.64 -3.62
C PHE A 63 -13.19 -4.34 -2.35
N SER A 64 -13.05 -5.66 -2.29
CA SER A 64 -13.65 -6.44 -1.22
C SER A 64 -13.20 -5.91 0.15
N PRO A 65 -14.13 -5.50 1.03
CA PRO A 65 -13.81 -5.10 2.41
C PRO A 65 -13.05 -6.17 3.20
N SER A 66 -13.12 -7.41 2.72
CA SER A 66 -12.47 -8.58 3.31
C SER A 66 -11.03 -8.82 2.83
N TYR A 67 -10.52 -8.05 1.86
CA TYR A 67 -9.15 -8.25 1.39
C TYR A 67 -8.15 -7.88 2.49
N ASP A 68 -7.29 -8.84 2.83
CA ASP A 68 -6.31 -8.66 3.88
C ASP A 68 -4.99 -8.16 3.27
N TYR A 69 -4.72 -6.86 3.35
CA TYR A 69 -3.45 -6.29 2.90
C TYR A 69 -2.24 -6.94 3.58
N PHE A 70 -2.40 -7.46 4.81
CA PHE A 70 -1.34 -8.17 5.51
C PHE A 70 -0.90 -9.44 4.77
N SER A 71 -1.79 -10.05 3.97
CA SER A 71 -1.44 -11.21 3.13
C SER A 71 -0.26 -10.93 2.19
N LEU A 72 0.00 -9.67 1.83
CA LEU A 72 1.11 -9.27 0.96
C LEU A 72 2.49 -9.54 1.58
N VAL A 73 2.58 -9.77 2.90
CA VAL A 73 3.80 -10.26 3.57
C VAL A 73 4.35 -11.52 2.88
N SER A 74 3.47 -12.39 2.36
CA SER A 74 3.90 -13.58 1.62
C SER A 74 4.86 -13.28 0.46
N PHE A 75 4.72 -12.15 -0.24
CA PHE A 75 5.67 -11.75 -1.28
C PHE A 75 7.05 -11.40 -0.71
N LEU A 76 7.10 -10.78 0.47
CA LEU A 76 8.35 -10.44 1.14
C LEU A 76 9.08 -11.73 1.55
N ASP A 77 8.35 -12.68 2.14
CA ASP A 77 8.91 -13.96 2.62
C ASP A 77 9.53 -14.81 1.51
N VAL A 78 8.96 -14.76 0.31
CA VAL A 78 9.44 -15.54 -0.85
C VAL A 78 10.44 -14.78 -1.73
N SER A 79 10.71 -13.49 -1.46
CA SER A 79 11.54 -12.62 -2.30
C SER A 79 12.77 -12.11 -1.54
N PRO A 80 13.77 -12.96 -1.26
CA PRO A 80 14.90 -12.60 -0.39
C PRO A 80 15.77 -11.46 -0.93
N SER A 81 15.74 -11.21 -2.24
CA SER A 81 16.48 -10.13 -2.91
C SER A 81 15.65 -8.88 -3.18
N LEU A 82 14.43 -8.77 -2.62
CA LEU A 82 13.56 -7.64 -2.88
C LEU A 82 14.16 -6.36 -2.31
N GLU A 83 14.35 -5.36 -3.15
CA GLU A 83 14.93 -4.06 -2.80
C GLU A 83 13.87 -2.96 -2.70
N THR A 84 12.81 -3.07 -3.50
CA THR A 84 11.77 -2.03 -3.62
C THR A 84 10.37 -2.63 -3.63
N LEU A 85 9.48 -2.09 -2.79
CA LEU A 85 8.05 -2.39 -2.80
C LEU A 85 7.24 -1.11 -3.08
N ILE A 86 6.38 -1.17 -4.09
CA ILE A 86 5.37 -0.15 -4.36
C ILE A 86 4.00 -0.80 -4.19
N LEU A 87 3.19 -0.27 -3.29
CA LEU A 87 1.80 -0.64 -3.10
C LEU A 87 0.92 0.57 -3.39
N ASP A 88 -0.02 0.42 -4.31
CA ASP A 88 -0.91 1.49 -4.74
C ASP A 88 -2.34 1.02 -4.56
N VAL A 89 -3.04 1.60 -3.58
CA VAL A 89 -4.39 1.20 -3.19
C VAL A 89 -5.37 2.29 -3.62
N SER A 90 -6.25 1.98 -4.57
CA SER A 90 -7.33 2.86 -4.97
C SER A 90 -8.62 2.43 -4.32
N GLN A 91 -9.18 3.28 -3.47
CA GLN A 91 -10.51 3.10 -2.89
C GLN A 91 -11.20 4.46 -2.78
N GLU A 92 -12.46 4.52 -3.21
CA GLU A 92 -13.27 5.75 -3.14
C GLU A 92 -13.78 5.99 -1.72
N HIS A 93 -14.16 4.90 -1.05
CA HIS A 93 -14.60 4.86 0.34
C HIS A 93 -13.80 3.84 1.12
N MET A 94 -13.50 4.16 2.38
CA MET A 94 -12.79 3.28 3.29
C MET A 94 -13.78 2.30 3.92
N GLU A 95 -13.80 1.06 3.42
CA GLU A 95 -14.76 0.02 3.87
C GLU A 95 -14.12 -1.05 4.77
N HIS A 96 -12.78 -1.09 4.86
CA HIS A 96 -12.09 -2.12 5.64
C HIS A 96 -12.18 -1.82 7.15
N GLU A 97 -12.01 -2.85 7.97
CA GLU A 97 -11.93 -2.69 9.43
C GLU A 97 -10.82 -1.70 9.78
N SER A 98 -11.19 -0.64 10.50
CA SER A 98 -10.24 0.39 10.94
C SER A 98 -9.45 -0.10 12.15
N VAL A 99 -8.19 0.35 12.25
CA VAL A 99 -7.34 0.15 13.43
C VAL A 99 -7.92 0.76 14.72
N PHE A 100 -8.91 1.66 14.60
CA PHE A 100 -9.64 2.24 15.74
C PHE A 100 -10.97 1.55 16.04
N GLY A 101 -11.30 0.47 15.32
CA GLY A 101 -12.50 -0.35 15.56
C GLY A 101 -12.39 -1.25 16.79
N ASP A 102 -13.45 -2.03 17.05
CA ASP A 102 -13.61 -2.76 18.31
C ASP A 102 -12.61 -3.93 18.50
N SER A 103 -11.61 -3.67 19.34
CA SER A 103 -10.92 -4.61 20.25
C SER A 103 -10.07 -5.77 19.71
N SER A 104 -9.99 -6.02 18.40
CA SER A 104 -9.11 -7.06 17.90
C SER A 104 -7.64 -6.62 18.10
N GLN A 105 -6.87 -7.33 18.93
CA GLN A 105 -5.44 -7.06 19.11
C GLN A 105 -4.72 -7.15 17.75
N PHE A 106 -3.63 -6.38 17.58
CA PHE A 106 -2.75 -6.53 16.43
C PHE A 106 -2.30 -7.99 16.32
N ARG A 107 -2.22 -8.51 15.09
CA ARG A 107 -1.66 -9.85 14.87
C ARG A 107 -0.27 -9.96 15.48
N GLN A 108 0.01 -11.10 16.10
CA GLN A 108 1.36 -11.40 16.54
C GLN A 108 2.26 -11.49 15.29
N MET A 109 3.24 -10.59 15.22
CA MET A 109 4.16 -10.54 14.10
C MET A 109 5.29 -11.53 14.33
N THR A 110 5.46 -12.47 13.41
CA THR A 110 6.62 -13.36 13.39
C THR A 110 7.85 -12.58 12.95
N GLU A 111 8.93 -12.68 13.71
CA GLU A 111 10.22 -12.08 13.34
C GLU A 111 10.81 -12.77 12.10
N HIS A 112 10.95 -12.00 11.03
CA HIS A 112 11.66 -12.34 9.81
C HIS A 112 12.70 -11.23 9.54
N ARG A 113 13.76 -11.54 8.80
CA ARG A 113 14.78 -10.55 8.46
C ARG A 113 14.84 -10.33 6.96
N HIS A 114 14.14 -9.30 6.50
CA HIS A 114 14.16 -8.84 5.11
C HIS A 114 15.39 -7.94 4.92
N ARG A 115 16.51 -8.56 4.50
CA ARG A 115 17.84 -7.91 4.47
C ARG A 115 18.10 -7.03 3.26
N CYS A 116 17.26 -7.10 2.23
CA CYS A 116 17.49 -6.38 0.99
C CYS A 116 16.51 -5.22 0.77
N LEU A 117 15.38 -5.20 1.49
CA LEU A 117 14.32 -4.23 1.27
C LEU A 117 14.75 -2.84 1.76
N LYS A 118 14.97 -1.92 0.83
CA LYS A 118 15.48 -0.57 1.09
C LYS A 118 14.43 0.50 1.00
N SER A 119 13.45 0.35 0.11
CA SER A 119 12.48 1.40 -0.17
C SER A 119 11.07 0.84 -0.29
N VAL A 120 10.15 1.44 0.47
CA VAL A 120 8.73 1.09 0.46
C VAL A 120 7.91 2.34 0.22
N LYS A 121 7.01 2.28 -0.75
CA LYS A 121 6.04 3.33 -1.04
C LYS A 121 4.64 2.76 -1.01
N ILE A 122 3.78 3.34 -0.18
CA ILE A 122 2.35 3.01 -0.10
C ILE A 122 1.55 4.26 -0.48
N SER A 123 0.81 4.18 -1.58
CA SER A 123 -0.15 5.20 -2.01
C SER A 123 -1.57 4.74 -1.70
N GLY A 124 -2.45 5.69 -1.35
CA GLY A 124 -3.79 5.38 -0.82
C GLY A 124 -3.75 4.78 0.58
N PHE A 125 -2.76 5.15 1.39
CA PHE A 125 -2.64 4.70 2.77
C PHE A 125 -3.85 5.15 3.60
N SER A 126 -4.48 4.20 4.29
CA SER A 126 -5.72 4.38 5.06
C SER A 126 -5.58 3.85 6.49
N SER A 127 -6.62 4.04 7.33
CA SER A 127 -6.66 3.46 8.68
C SER A 127 -6.97 1.95 8.70
N ALA A 128 -6.96 1.27 7.54
CA ALA A 128 -7.20 -0.16 7.43
C ALA A 128 -6.24 -0.92 8.36
N LYS A 129 -6.81 -1.72 9.27
CA LYS A 129 -6.03 -2.45 10.26
C LYS A 129 -4.95 -3.32 9.61
N SER A 130 -5.31 -4.07 8.57
CA SER A 130 -4.39 -4.92 7.81
C SER A 130 -3.27 -4.16 7.09
N LEU A 131 -3.51 -2.91 6.67
CA LEU A 131 -2.50 -2.06 6.02
C LEU A 131 -1.53 -1.46 7.03
N VAL A 132 -2.05 -1.03 8.19
CA VAL A 132 -1.25 -0.58 9.33
C VAL A 132 -0.40 -1.75 9.86
N GLU A 133 -0.98 -2.95 9.96
CA GLU A 133 -0.26 -4.20 10.28
C GLU A 133 0.86 -4.49 9.27
N LEU A 134 0.58 -4.43 7.97
CA LEU A 134 1.61 -4.66 6.94
C LEU A 134 2.78 -3.67 7.10
N THR A 135 2.46 -2.40 7.36
CA THR A 135 3.46 -1.34 7.50
C THR A 135 4.30 -1.52 8.77
N CYS A 136 3.66 -1.86 9.90
CA CYS A 136 4.36 -2.19 11.13
C CYS A 136 5.26 -3.42 10.95
N TYR A 137 4.81 -4.44 10.23
CA TYR A 137 5.61 -5.64 9.95
C TYR A 137 6.86 -5.28 9.13
N ILE A 138 6.71 -4.45 8.10
CA ILE A 138 7.85 -3.98 7.29
C ILE A 138 8.85 -3.25 8.17
N LEU A 139 8.41 -2.30 9.01
CA LEU A 139 9.29 -1.55 9.90
C LEU A 139 10.06 -2.45 10.88
N ASN A 140 9.40 -3.48 11.42
CA ASN A 140 10.01 -4.39 12.38
C ASN A 140 10.99 -5.39 11.73
N ASN A 141 10.78 -5.75 10.46
CA ASN A 141 11.48 -6.88 9.83
C ASN A 141 12.45 -6.49 8.71
N ALA A 142 12.33 -5.27 8.14
CA ALA A 142 13.21 -4.77 7.08
C ALA A 142 14.42 -4.03 7.67
N VAL A 143 15.49 -4.79 7.94
CA VAL A 143 16.71 -4.28 8.60
C VAL A 143 17.46 -3.25 7.77
N SER A 144 17.36 -3.35 6.44
CA SER A 144 18.04 -2.45 5.49
C SER A 144 17.12 -1.38 4.92
N LEU A 145 15.97 -1.14 5.56
CA LEU A 145 15.06 -0.10 5.12
C LEU A 145 15.73 1.26 5.26
N GLU A 146 15.68 2.05 4.20
CA GLU A 146 16.23 3.41 4.13
C GLU A 146 15.10 4.43 4.00
N CYS A 147 14.03 4.09 3.29
CA CYS A 147 12.94 5.01 2.98
C CYS A 147 11.57 4.34 3.11
N LEU A 148 10.65 5.00 3.82
CA LEU A 148 9.23 4.66 3.87
C LEU A 148 8.41 5.89 3.45
N SER A 149 7.63 5.76 2.38
CA SER A 149 6.72 6.81 1.92
C SER A 149 5.26 6.36 2.08
N LEU A 150 4.50 7.12 2.86
CA LEU A 150 3.07 6.91 3.08
C LEU A 150 2.30 8.07 2.47
N ASN A 151 1.58 7.81 1.40
CA ASN A 151 0.77 8.78 0.70
C ASN A 151 -0.71 8.46 0.93
N THR A 152 -1.46 9.41 1.49
CA THR A 152 -2.88 9.23 1.84
C THR A 152 -3.81 9.35 0.64
N VAL A 153 -3.30 9.76 -0.54
CA VAL A 153 -4.09 9.95 -1.76
C VAL A 153 -3.64 8.98 -2.85
N TYR A 154 -4.62 8.35 -3.47
CA TYR A 154 -4.45 7.59 -4.71
C TYR A 154 -4.62 8.50 -5.94
N GLY A 155 -3.73 8.39 -6.93
CA GLY A 155 -3.85 9.11 -8.21
C GLY A 155 -2.80 10.20 -8.46
N PHE A 156 -2.92 10.86 -9.62
CA PHE A 156 -1.97 11.87 -10.10
C PHE A 156 -1.87 13.03 -9.12
N ARG A 157 -0.69 13.17 -8.49
CA ARG A 157 -0.34 14.40 -7.78
C ARG A 157 -0.27 15.55 -8.80
N CYS A 158 -0.63 16.75 -8.37
CA CYS A 158 -0.56 17.99 -9.16
C CYS A 158 0.87 18.39 -9.62
N SER A 159 1.84 17.48 -9.57
CA SER A 159 3.24 17.70 -9.96
C SER A 159 3.49 17.54 -11.46
N ASP A 160 2.58 16.91 -12.22
CA ASP A 160 2.68 16.90 -13.67
C ASP A 160 2.18 18.25 -14.19
N LYS A 161 3.13 19.05 -14.70
CA LYS A 161 2.87 20.31 -15.40
C LYS A 161 1.80 20.07 -16.47
N GLY A 162 0.54 20.36 -16.16
CA GLY A 162 -0.57 20.14 -17.08
C GLY A 162 -1.79 19.41 -16.53
N CYS A 163 -1.91 19.13 -15.22
CA CYS A 163 -3.17 18.66 -14.63
C CYS A 163 -4.30 19.69 -14.77
N LYS A 164 -4.96 19.69 -15.93
CA LYS A 164 -6.24 20.39 -16.19
C LYS A 164 -7.46 19.54 -15.79
N GLY A 165 -7.23 18.32 -15.28
CA GLY A 165 -8.28 17.45 -14.77
C GLY A 165 -8.43 17.63 -13.26
N PHE A 166 -9.39 18.46 -12.84
CA PHE A 166 -9.90 18.42 -11.48
C PHE A 166 -10.66 17.11 -11.31
N HIS A 167 -9.98 16.05 -10.87
CA HIS A 167 -10.69 14.95 -10.24
C HIS A 167 -10.95 15.37 -8.79
N PRO A 168 -12.20 15.65 -8.40
CA PRO A 168 -12.51 15.97 -7.01
C PRO A 168 -12.05 14.81 -6.13
N ILE A 169 -11.41 15.12 -5.00
CA ILE A 169 -11.17 14.11 -3.98
C ILE A 169 -12.54 13.56 -3.57
N SER A 170 -12.68 12.23 -3.54
CA SER A 170 -13.91 11.63 -3.06
C SER A 170 -14.17 12.04 -1.62
N GLN A 171 -15.43 12.25 -1.27
CA GLN A 171 -15.81 12.60 0.10
C GLN A 171 -15.27 11.58 1.12
N GLY A 172 -15.22 10.29 0.74
CA GLY A 172 -14.65 9.23 1.56
C GLY A 172 -13.17 9.42 1.90
N ILE A 173 -12.34 9.94 0.99
CA ILE A 173 -10.92 10.21 1.25
C ILE A 173 -10.77 11.39 2.24
N LEU A 174 -11.61 12.42 2.12
CA LEU A 174 -11.59 13.56 3.05
C LEU A 174 -11.99 13.15 4.47
N GLU A 175 -13.04 12.33 4.59
CA GLU A 175 -13.49 11.77 5.87
C GLU A 175 -12.46 10.83 6.51
N GLU A 176 -11.69 10.13 5.68
CA GLU A 176 -10.65 9.20 6.13
C GLU A 176 -9.37 9.91 6.56
N ALA A 177 -9.03 11.05 5.96
CA ALA A 177 -7.80 11.81 6.22
C ALA A 177 -7.46 12.02 7.72
N PRO A 178 -8.37 12.47 8.61
CA PRO A 178 -8.06 12.62 10.04
C PRO A 178 -7.73 11.27 10.70
N ARG A 179 -8.43 10.19 10.33
CA ARG A 179 -8.15 8.83 10.83
C ARG A 179 -6.79 8.34 10.35
N VAL A 180 -6.41 8.60 9.10
CA VAL A 180 -5.07 8.25 8.59
C VAL A 180 -3.97 8.98 9.36
N ALA A 181 -4.13 10.30 9.55
CA ALA A 181 -3.15 11.09 10.28
C ALA A 181 -2.97 10.58 11.72
N MET A 182 -4.08 10.22 12.39
CA MET A 182 -4.03 9.61 13.71
C MET A 182 -3.36 8.23 13.69
N ALA A 183 -3.69 7.38 12.71
CA ALA A 183 -3.11 6.03 12.61
C ALA A 183 -1.58 6.07 12.41
N ILE A 184 -1.09 7.00 11.58
CA ILE A 184 0.35 7.20 11.37
C ILE A 184 1.02 7.61 12.67
N ARG A 185 0.50 8.64 13.36
CA ARG A 185 1.06 9.12 14.63
C ARG A 185 1.07 8.04 15.70
N THR A 186 -0.05 7.33 15.87
CA THR A 186 -0.19 6.36 16.97
C THR A 186 0.55 5.06 16.71
N TYR A 187 0.61 4.57 15.47
CA TYR A 187 1.08 3.21 15.21
C TYR A 187 2.37 3.13 14.39
N ILE A 188 2.71 4.17 13.62
CA ILE A 188 3.84 4.13 12.68
C ILE A 188 5.02 4.95 13.19
N GLU A 189 4.82 6.21 13.56
CA GLU A 189 5.91 7.15 13.87
C GLU A 189 6.87 6.62 14.93
N ASP A 190 6.36 6.13 16.06
CA ASP A 190 7.18 5.57 17.15
C ASP A 190 7.94 4.29 16.78
N LYS A 191 7.50 3.60 15.71
CA LYS A 191 8.15 2.37 15.22
C LYS A 191 9.18 2.64 14.14
N VAL A 192 9.30 3.87 13.63
CA VAL A 192 10.26 4.19 12.57
C VAL A 192 11.65 4.31 13.18
N PRO A 193 12.63 3.47 12.76
CA PRO A 193 14.01 3.63 13.18
C PRO A 193 14.56 4.99 12.73
N SER A 194 15.43 5.60 13.54
CA SER A 194 16.04 6.91 13.22
C SER A 194 16.84 6.93 11.91
N THR A 195 17.25 5.77 11.41
CA THR A 195 17.95 5.61 10.12
C THR A 195 17.01 5.62 8.91
N VAL A 196 15.70 5.47 9.12
CA VAL A 196 14.70 5.40 8.05
C VAL A 196 14.10 6.79 7.82
N LYS A 197 14.13 7.24 6.57
CA LYS A 197 13.43 8.46 6.15
C LYS A 197 11.94 8.15 5.97
N LEU A 198 11.11 8.56 6.95
CA LEU A 198 9.65 8.57 6.80
C LEU A 198 9.21 9.82 6.03
N THR A 199 8.44 9.63 4.96
CA THR A 199 7.81 10.72 4.20
C THR A 199 6.31 10.51 4.14
N VAL A 200 5.56 11.32 4.88
CA VAL A 200 4.10 11.32 4.88
C VAL A 200 3.60 12.41 3.94
N LEU A 201 2.77 12.04 2.97
CA LEU A 201 2.25 12.98 1.98
C LEU A 201 0.72 12.97 1.99
N GLY A 202 0.13 14.11 2.34
CA GLY A 202 -1.30 14.33 2.27
C GLY A 202 -1.80 14.75 0.88
N PRO A 203 -3.11 15.05 0.77
CA PRO A 203 -3.69 15.75 -0.38
C PRO A 203 -3.06 17.13 -0.58
N CYS A 204 -2.95 17.56 -1.85
CA CYS A 204 -2.43 18.87 -2.20
C CYS A 204 -3.37 19.99 -1.71
N SER A 205 -2.86 20.91 -0.90
CA SER A 205 -3.63 22.06 -0.40
C SER A 205 -4.07 23.03 -1.51
N GLU A 206 -3.30 23.14 -2.59
CA GLU A 206 -3.60 24.04 -3.71
C GLU A 206 -4.68 23.49 -4.65
N CYS A 207 -4.75 22.16 -4.82
CA CYS A 207 -5.74 21.51 -5.67
C CYS A 207 -7.06 21.19 -4.93
N HIS A 208 -7.05 21.21 -3.60
CA HIS A 208 -8.15 20.71 -2.75
C HIS A 208 -8.54 21.66 -1.62
N GLY A 209 -8.15 22.94 -1.69
CA GLY A 209 -8.70 24.00 -0.83
C GLY A 209 -10.20 24.16 -1.07
N ARG A 210 -10.99 24.22 0.01
CA ARG A 210 -12.47 24.29 0.02
C ARG A 210 -13.06 25.27 -1.01
N PRO A 211 -14.22 24.95 -1.62
CA PRO A 211 -15.10 25.95 -2.22
C PRO A 211 -15.97 26.62 -1.13
N ASP A 212 -15.37 27.34 -0.18
CA ASP A 212 -16.16 28.20 0.74
C ASP A 212 -16.33 29.58 0.13
N GLY A 213 -17.11 29.63 -0.95
CA GLY A 213 -17.77 30.83 -1.39
C GLY A 213 -19.18 30.87 -0.81
N LEU A 214 -19.33 31.23 0.47
CA LEU A 214 -20.46 31.98 1.02
C LEU A 214 -20.24 32.19 2.53
N HIS A 215 -19.64 33.32 2.91
CA HIS A 215 -20.04 34.00 4.13
C HIS A 215 -20.60 35.36 3.73
N ASN A 216 -21.92 35.47 3.93
CA ASN A 216 -22.71 36.67 3.73
C ASN A 216 -22.10 37.85 4.49
N LYS A 217 -22.04 38.99 3.78
CA LYS A 217 -22.19 40.30 4.42
C LYS A 217 -23.57 40.35 5.08
N VAL A 218 -23.63 40.57 6.39
CA VAL A 218 -24.45 41.61 7.05
C VAL A 218 -23.67 42.06 8.27
#